data_AF-A0A9P7YGE5-F1
#
_entry.id   AF-A0A9P7YGE5-F1
#
_cell.length_a   1.000
_cell.length_b   1.000
_cell.length_c   1.000
_cell.angle_alpha   90.00
_cell.angle_beta   90.00
_cell.angle_gamma   90.00
#
_symmetry.space_group_name_H-M   'P 1'
#
loop_
_entity.id
_entity.type
_entity.pdbx_description
1 polymer ?
#
loop_
_entity_poly.entity_id
_entity_poly.type
_entity_poly.pdbx_seq_one_letter_code
_entity_poly.pdbx_strand_id
1 'polypeptide(L)'
;MSYQPLQSQPHEKLDKALFTRNVCAIGLCASWLTGFAALGGGCYCLYLERNDNQEKRPEFIIPHFAKEMLPLGINIILTFLNESMGYIHSTSLRWSLQYENRLTFNSNLRLLSSSGKSLPNKWYSNIFFLICLILSYATTSLIFLGWNPQLSETFDNTDSSTTPDNLIYVSGVALIIFGLSLLGQATIATWALTTTYVPTWSSNPLDTVVACTLRYNPNTGKPTPNPLIRHTNRCMKSVHQLDEPPNPTQPKAKQGPALTAHPEVRWVLTLLWALVPLGGVWGGSIYTMIIKKNEHGILGSSWQFLPMFTGISNRADSCPAARCTDGTSVLNVGWTRNSGTIGNIGSIFLIASFQAGLTLALHCAELLVNLSRDETVVRMAISEKGTDPRFNSILAAFSSWQTIILFLFKAAVHWLFGLSINNDFEMGVNMYPPQIFYFTAFALAVAIFSTYVSARRPKGPMPATFGHLQTMADVIDEWDDRMFWGEKGSELGLQPAYAGMSYKKLPMPKRHKFYGGVEMVSAVVVHGNVSQSTIQSNLSGGSGGWQQPWQQQGGNMYNGGGYGGGQRPYNHVYGH
;
A
#
# COMPACT_ATOMS: atom_id res chain seq x y z
N MET A 1 25.44 0.06 45.67
CA MET A 1 25.05 1.12 44.71
C MET A 1 24.68 0.45 43.40
N SER A 2 23.39 0.20 43.18
CA SER A 2 22.88 -0.29 41.90
C SER A 2 23.00 0.84 40.88
N TYR A 3 23.94 0.71 39.94
CA TYR A 3 23.96 1.54 38.73
C TYR A 3 22.67 1.25 37.96
N GLN A 4 21.62 2.04 38.17
CA GLN A 4 20.64 2.25 37.12
C GLN A 4 21.35 3.11 36.08
N PRO A 5 21.73 2.57 34.91
CA PRO A 5 22.22 3.43 33.85
C PRO A 5 21.15 4.49 33.61
N LEU A 6 21.57 5.77 33.62
CA LEU A 6 20.75 6.88 33.15
C LEU A 6 20.31 6.55 31.71
N GLN A 7 19.18 5.88 31.58
CA GLN A 7 18.48 5.78 30.31
C GLN A 7 18.07 7.22 30.00
N SER A 8 18.79 7.86 29.07
CA SER A 8 18.34 9.09 28.43
C SER A 8 16.88 8.88 28.06
N GLN A 9 15.98 9.64 28.70
CA GLN A 9 14.57 9.35 28.56
C GLN A 9 14.17 9.52 27.09
N PRO A 10 13.61 8.47 26.44
CA PRO A 10 13.25 8.51 25.02
C PRO A 10 12.22 9.60 24.67
N HIS A 11 11.60 10.21 25.69
CA HIS A 11 10.58 11.25 25.58
C HIS A 11 11.05 12.57 24.95
N GLU A 12 12.30 13.00 25.14
CA GLU A 12 12.78 14.29 24.60
C GLU A 12 13.13 14.23 23.10
N LYS A 13 13.25 13.03 22.52
CA LYS A 13 13.84 12.83 21.18
C LYS A 13 12.83 12.44 20.09
N LEU A 14 11.53 12.35 20.40
CA LEU A 14 10.54 11.96 19.40
C LEU A 14 10.33 13.07 18.36
N ASP A 15 10.80 12.85 17.13
CA ASP A 15 10.49 13.76 16.01
C ASP A 15 8.99 13.67 15.68
N LYS A 16 8.31 14.81 15.79
CA LYS A 16 6.90 14.94 15.42
C LYS A 16 6.70 14.96 13.91
N ALA A 17 7.75 15.27 13.14
CA ALA A 17 7.76 15.45 11.69
C ALA A 17 6.67 16.43 11.19
N LEU A 18 6.59 17.61 11.83
CA LEU A 18 5.58 18.64 11.52
C LEU A 18 5.66 19.13 10.07
N PHE A 19 6.85 19.10 9.47
CA PHE A 19 7.02 19.43 8.04
C PHE A 19 6.22 18.47 7.15
N THR A 20 6.35 17.16 7.38
CA THR A 20 5.59 16.13 6.65
C THR A 20 4.09 16.36 6.79
N ARG A 21 3.63 16.63 8.02
CA ARG A 21 2.23 16.95 8.30
C ARG A 21 1.75 18.16 7.49
N ASN A 22 2.52 19.24 7.48
CA ASN A 22 2.16 20.48 6.79
C ASN A 22 2.10 20.29 5.27
N VAL A 23 3.05 19.57 4.67
CA VAL A 23 3.01 19.27 3.23
C VAL A 23 1.80 18.41 2.88
N CYS A 24 1.49 17.39 3.69
CA CYS A 24 0.28 16.58 3.46
C CYS A 24 -1.00 17.40 3.62
N ALA A 25 -1.04 18.34 4.58
CA ALA A 25 -2.16 19.27 4.74
C ALA A 25 -2.30 20.20 3.53
N ILE A 26 -1.20 20.69 2.94
CA ILE A 26 -1.22 21.44 1.69
C ILE A 26 -1.78 20.59 0.55
N GLY A 27 -1.33 19.33 0.42
CA GLY A 27 -1.85 18.38 -0.57
C GLY A 27 -3.35 18.10 -0.38
N LEU A 28 -3.82 18.01 0.86
CA LEU A 28 -5.24 17.87 1.19
C LEU A 28 -6.05 19.12 0.78
N CYS A 29 -5.55 20.33 1.09
CA CYS A 29 -6.18 21.57 0.66
C CYS A 29 -6.24 21.69 -0.88
N ALA A 30 -5.14 21.33 -1.56
CA ALA A 30 -5.11 21.28 -3.02
C ALA A 30 -6.15 20.28 -3.57
N SER A 31 -6.29 19.11 -2.93
CA SER A 31 -7.29 18.10 -3.32
C SER A 31 -8.73 18.62 -3.19
N TRP A 32 -9.04 19.36 -2.11
CA TRP A 32 -10.33 20.02 -1.95
C TRP A 32 -10.59 21.05 -3.05
N LEU A 33 -9.62 21.93 -3.32
CA LEU A 33 -9.73 22.95 -4.35
C LEU A 33 -9.92 22.34 -5.75
N THR A 34 -9.09 21.35 -6.10
CA THR A 34 -9.21 20.62 -7.37
C THR A 34 -10.54 19.89 -7.48
N GLY A 35 -11.01 19.25 -6.40
CA GLY A 35 -12.30 18.56 -6.36
C GLY A 35 -13.49 19.50 -6.61
N PHE A 36 -13.51 20.67 -5.94
CA PHE A 36 -14.55 21.68 -6.17
C PHE A 36 -14.45 22.34 -7.54
N ALA A 37 -13.25 22.62 -8.03
CA ALA A 37 -13.04 23.16 -9.37
C ALA A 37 -13.51 22.18 -10.46
N ALA A 38 -13.22 20.88 -10.30
CA ALA A 38 -13.70 19.84 -11.20
C ALA A 38 -15.22 19.69 -11.17
N LEU A 39 -15.83 19.74 -9.97
CA LEU A 39 -17.28 19.69 -9.82
C LEU A 39 -17.95 20.91 -10.47
N GLY A 40 -17.46 22.11 -10.20
CA GLY A 40 -17.96 23.36 -10.78
C GLY A 40 -17.78 23.41 -12.30
N GLY A 41 -16.60 23.05 -12.79
CA GLY A 41 -16.30 22.94 -14.22
C GLY A 41 -17.19 21.91 -14.90
N GLY A 42 -17.45 20.77 -14.27
CA GLY A 42 -18.25 19.70 -14.86
C GLY A 42 -19.73 20.09 -14.92
N CYS A 43 -20.25 20.72 -13.86
CA CYS A 43 -21.59 21.31 -13.86
C CYS A 43 -21.73 22.41 -14.93
N TYR A 44 -20.70 23.25 -15.12
CA TYR A 44 -20.68 24.27 -16.16
C TYR A 44 -20.67 23.67 -17.56
N CYS A 45 -19.86 22.63 -17.82
CA CYS A 45 -19.86 21.89 -19.08
C CYS A 45 -21.23 21.27 -19.39
N LEU A 46 -21.89 20.65 -18.40
CA LEU A 46 -23.24 20.11 -18.57
C LEU A 46 -24.30 21.19 -18.80
N TYR A 47 -24.15 22.34 -18.15
CA TYR A 47 -25.05 23.48 -18.35
C TYR A 47 -24.94 24.01 -19.78
N LEU A 48 -23.73 24.18 -20.30
CA LEU A 48 -23.51 24.59 -21.70
C LEU A 48 -24.09 23.56 -22.68
N GLU A 49 -23.90 22.27 -22.45
CA GLU A 49 -24.46 21.20 -23.29
C GLU A 49 -26.00 21.21 -23.31
N ARG A 50 -26.64 21.60 -22.21
CA ARG A 50 -28.11 21.68 -22.12
C ARG A 50 -28.69 22.93 -22.78
N ASN A 51 -27.99 24.07 -22.71
CA ASN A 51 -28.55 25.36 -23.09
C ASN A 51 -28.31 25.71 -24.57
N ASP A 52 -27.26 25.19 -25.20
CA ASP A 52 -27.02 25.40 -26.63
C ASP A 52 -27.68 24.29 -27.46
N ASN A 53 -28.58 24.69 -28.36
CA ASN A 53 -29.20 23.82 -29.38
C ASN A 53 -28.16 23.41 -30.45
N GLN A 54 -27.18 22.59 -30.04
CA GLN A 54 -26.07 22.04 -30.84
C GLN A 54 -24.95 23.01 -31.28
N GLU A 55 -25.14 24.33 -31.32
CA GLU A 55 -24.22 25.22 -32.07
C GLU A 55 -22.97 25.70 -31.31
N LYS A 56 -22.88 25.59 -29.97
CA LYS A 56 -21.68 25.98 -29.22
C LYS A 56 -21.31 24.96 -28.13
N ARG A 57 -20.79 23.82 -28.57
CA ARG A 57 -20.11 22.91 -27.66
C ARG A 57 -18.75 23.50 -27.27
N PRO A 58 -18.24 23.25 -26.05
CA PRO A 58 -16.91 23.68 -25.63
C PRO A 58 -15.86 22.84 -26.37
N GLU A 59 -15.62 23.22 -27.62
CA GLU A 59 -14.71 22.57 -28.54
C GLU A 59 -13.38 23.31 -28.51
N PHE A 60 -12.31 22.57 -28.18
CA PHE A 60 -10.96 23.09 -28.20
C PHE A 60 -10.18 22.36 -29.29
N ILE A 61 -9.59 23.12 -30.21
CA ILE A 61 -8.65 22.59 -31.19
C ILE A 61 -7.29 22.51 -30.48
N ILE A 62 -6.86 21.28 -30.20
CA ILE A 62 -5.58 21.02 -29.54
C ILE A 62 -4.75 20.10 -30.45
N PRO A 63 -3.44 20.35 -30.61
CA PRO A 63 -2.57 19.44 -31.36
C PRO A 63 -2.67 18.00 -30.85
N HIS A 64 -2.66 17.02 -31.76
CA HIS A 64 -2.74 15.59 -31.44
C HIS A 64 -1.77 15.15 -30.32
N PHE A 65 -0.53 15.65 -30.35
CA PHE A 65 0.44 15.36 -29.30
C PHE A 65 0.00 15.86 -27.91
N ALA A 66 -0.55 17.06 -27.83
CA ALA A 66 -1.04 17.62 -26.57
C ALA A 66 -2.29 16.88 -26.07
N LYS A 67 -3.18 16.42 -26.97
CA LYS A 67 -4.33 15.57 -26.63
C LYS A 67 -3.92 14.33 -25.84
N GLU A 68 -2.86 13.65 -26.29
CA GLU A 68 -2.41 12.40 -25.66
C GLU A 68 -1.54 12.63 -24.40
N MET A 69 -0.85 13.77 -24.31
CA MET A 69 0.03 14.11 -23.17
C MET A 69 -0.69 14.79 -22.02
N LEU A 70 -1.80 15.49 -22.26
CA LEU A 70 -2.55 16.19 -21.22
C LEU A 70 -3.10 15.20 -20.16
N PRO A 71 -3.68 14.04 -20.51
CA PRO A 71 -4.05 13.01 -19.54
C PRO A 71 -2.88 12.51 -18.69
N LEU A 72 -1.67 12.43 -19.25
CA LEU A 72 -0.47 12.08 -18.47
C LEU A 72 -0.18 13.16 -17.41
N GLY A 73 -0.25 14.44 -17.77
CA GLY A 73 -0.09 15.56 -16.84
C GLY A 73 -1.10 15.52 -15.69
N ILE A 74 -2.38 15.30 -16.00
CA ILE A 74 -3.41 15.16 -14.96
C ILE A 74 -3.16 13.92 -14.10
N ASN A 75 -2.79 12.79 -14.67
CA ASN A 75 -2.47 11.58 -13.89
C ASN A 75 -1.30 11.78 -12.93
N ILE A 76 -0.28 12.56 -13.31
CA ILE A 76 0.83 12.91 -12.41
C ILE A 76 0.33 13.77 -11.24
N ILE A 77 -0.46 14.82 -11.53
CA ILE A 77 -1.04 15.69 -10.49
C ILE A 77 -1.96 14.88 -9.57
N LEU A 78 -2.87 14.08 -10.15
CA LEU A 78 -3.77 13.20 -9.42
C LEU A 78 -3.00 12.23 -8.52
N THR A 79 -1.93 11.61 -9.02
CA THR A 79 -1.11 10.69 -8.23
C THR A 79 -0.50 11.42 -7.03
N PHE A 80 0.00 12.64 -7.21
CA PHE A 80 0.52 13.44 -6.10
C PHE A 80 -0.55 13.77 -5.04
N LEU A 81 -1.76 14.15 -5.47
CA LEU A 81 -2.90 14.42 -4.57
C LEU A 81 -3.33 13.16 -3.81
N ASN A 82 -3.49 12.04 -4.52
CA ASN A 82 -3.87 10.74 -3.95
C ASN A 82 -2.81 10.20 -2.97
N GLU A 83 -1.51 10.38 -3.25
CA GLU A 83 -0.43 10.03 -2.32
C GLU A 83 -0.49 10.88 -1.04
N SER A 84 -0.76 12.19 -1.16
CA SER A 84 -0.89 13.09 0.00
C SER A 84 -2.06 12.72 0.91
N MET A 85 -3.26 12.51 0.35
CA MET A 85 -4.44 12.08 1.10
C MET A 85 -4.26 10.66 1.66
N GLY A 86 -3.70 9.77 0.85
CA GLY A 86 -3.42 8.40 1.21
C GLY A 86 -2.40 8.28 2.35
N TYR A 87 -1.42 9.19 2.42
CA TYR A 87 -0.45 9.25 3.52
C TYR A 87 -1.10 9.66 4.85
N ILE A 88 -1.98 10.66 4.83
CA ILE A 88 -2.76 11.07 6.01
C ILE A 88 -3.61 9.90 6.50
N HIS A 89 -4.34 9.27 5.59
CA HIS A 89 -5.17 8.10 5.90
C HIS A 89 -4.33 6.96 6.49
N SER A 90 -3.24 6.58 5.83
CA SER A 90 -2.35 5.50 6.29
C SER A 90 -1.73 5.79 7.66
N THR A 91 -1.30 7.03 7.90
CA THR A 91 -0.73 7.44 9.19
C THR A 91 -1.79 7.37 10.29
N SER A 92 -3.01 7.84 10.02
CA SER A 92 -4.11 7.75 10.98
C SER A 92 -4.50 6.30 11.28
N LEU A 93 -4.52 5.43 10.27
CA LEU A 93 -4.83 4.02 10.41
C LEU A 93 -3.77 3.31 11.25
N ARG A 94 -2.48 3.58 10.97
CA ARG A 94 -1.35 3.05 11.74
C ARG A 94 -1.53 3.32 13.23
N TRP A 95 -1.82 4.58 13.60
CA TRP A 95 -2.01 4.94 15.00
C TRP A 95 -3.31 4.39 15.59
N SER A 96 -4.40 4.33 14.81
CA SER A 96 -5.63 3.68 15.23
C SER A 96 -5.44 2.20 15.55
N LEU A 97 -4.64 1.48 14.75
CA LEU A 97 -4.28 0.08 14.99
C LEU A 97 -3.39 -0.07 16.22
N GLN A 98 -2.49 0.90 16.48
CA GLN A 98 -1.69 0.90 17.70
C GLN A 98 -2.58 1.03 18.94
N TYR A 99 -3.57 1.91 18.91
CA TYR A 99 -4.56 2.06 20.00
C TYR A 99 -5.42 0.80 20.23
N GLU A 100 -5.46 -0.11 19.25
CA GLU A 100 -6.15 -1.39 19.33
C GLU A 100 -5.22 -2.57 19.65
N ASN A 101 -3.92 -2.35 19.84
CA ASN A 101 -2.91 -3.40 20.01
C ASN A 101 -2.85 -4.37 18.82
N ARG A 102 -3.20 -3.90 17.62
CA ARG A 102 -3.21 -4.69 16.38
C ARG A 102 -2.12 -4.25 15.39
N LEU A 103 -1.32 -3.26 15.77
CA LEU A 103 -0.21 -2.79 14.95
C LEU A 103 1.02 -3.68 15.15
N THR A 104 1.29 -4.55 14.18
CA THR A 104 2.46 -5.44 14.19
C THR A 104 3.60 -4.87 13.35
N PHE A 105 3.28 -4.22 12.24
CA PHE A 105 4.25 -3.65 11.30
C PHE A 105 4.07 -2.13 11.17
N ASN A 106 5.17 -1.42 10.92
CA ASN A 106 5.16 0.00 10.64
C ASN A 106 4.36 0.33 9.37
N SER A 107 4.58 -0.46 8.32
CA SER A 107 3.89 -0.36 7.04
C SER A 107 2.85 -1.46 6.93
N ASN A 108 1.56 -1.11 6.86
CA ASN A 108 0.44 -2.04 6.66
C ASN A 108 -0.31 -1.72 5.36
N LEU A 109 -0.99 -2.72 4.80
CA LEU A 109 -1.89 -2.52 3.66
C LEU A 109 -3.09 -1.68 4.09
N ARG A 110 -3.03 -0.37 3.84
CA ARG A 110 -4.07 0.58 4.30
C ARG A 110 -5.49 0.26 3.83
N LEU A 111 -5.62 -0.46 2.72
CA LEU A 111 -6.91 -0.84 2.13
C LEU A 111 -7.48 -2.14 2.72
N LEU A 112 -6.62 -3.01 3.27
CA LEU A 112 -7.02 -4.33 3.80
C LEU A 112 -7.00 -4.37 5.33
N SER A 113 -6.30 -3.45 5.98
CA SER A 113 -6.28 -3.32 7.43
C SER A 113 -7.36 -2.33 7.89
N SER A 114 -8.18 -2.71 8.87
CA SER A 114 -9.22 -1.84 9.43
C SER A 114 -9.18 -1.79 10.95
N SER A 115 -9.45 -0.62 11.51
CA SER A 115 -9.68 -0.39 12.94
C SER A 115 -11.14 -0.72 13.30
N GLY A 116 -11.35 -1.37 14.44
CA GLY A 116 -12.70 -1.64 14.98
C GLY A 116 -13.33 -0.44 15.69
N LYS A 117 -12.51 0.43 16.28
CA LYS A 117 -12.93 1.55 17.14
C LYS A 117 -12.97 2.90 16.42
N SER A 118 -12.05 3.16 15.49
CA SER A 118 -11.97 4.44 14.78
C SER A 118 -12.85 4.41 13.53
N LEU A 119 -13.97 5.15 13.54
CA LEU A 119 -14.93 5.26 12.44
C LEU A 119 -14.31 5.60 11.06
N PRO A 120 -13.41 6.59 10.91
CA PRO A 120 -12.80 6.88 9.61
C PRO A 120 -11.88 5.76 9.10
N ASN A 121 -11.44 4.87 10.00
CA ASN A 121 -10.52 3.77 9.71
C ASN A 121 -11.20 2.40 9.72
N LYS A 122 -12.53 2.36 9.73
CA LYS A 122 -13.31 1.12 9.58
C LYS A 122 -13.22 0.61 8.14
N TRP A 123 -13.48 -0.68 7.97
CA TRP A 123 -13.39 -1.37 6.68
C TRP A 123 -14.24 -0.70 5.58
N TYR A 124 -15.44 -0.20 5.91
CA TYR A 124 -16.30 0.47 4.93
C TYR A 124 -15.73 1.81 4.47
N SER A 125 -15.08 2.57 5.37
CA SER A 125 -14.41 3.83 5.01
C SER A 125 -13.21 3.57 4.11
N ASN A 126 -12.46 2.49 4.37
CA ASN A 126 -11.35 2.06 3.50
C ASN A 126 -11.84 1.63 2.12
N ILE A 127 -12.94 0.88 2.03
CA ILE A 127 -13.56 0.50 0.76
C ILE A 127 -14.06 1.73 0.01
N PHE A 128 -14.73 2.66 0.70
CA PHE A 128 -15.18 3.90 0.09
C PHE A 128 -14.00 4.74 -0.42
N PHE A 129 -12.92 4.86 0.36
CA PHE A 129 -11.67 5.50 -0.06
C PHE A 129 -11.11 4.83 -1.32
N LEU A 130 -11.10 3.49 -1.38
CA LEU A 130 -10.64 2.72 -2.54
C LEU A 130 -11.51 2.97 -3.77
N ILE A 131 -12.84 2.97 -3.63
CA ILE A 131 -13.78 3.22 -4.73
C ILE A 131 -13.54 4.63 -5.28
N CYS A 132 -13.47 5.65 -4.42
CA CYS A 132 -13.17 7.01 -4.84
C CYS A 132 -11.81 7.09 -5.54
N LEU A 133 -10.80 6.37 -5.05
CA LEU A 133 -9.48 6.34 -5.67
C LEU A 133 -9.52 5.69 -7.07
N ILE A 134 -10.21 4.57 -7.23
CA ILE A 134 -10.41 3.90 -8.54
C ILE A 134 -11.16 4.82 -9.51
N LEU A 135 -12.27 5.41 -9.07
CA LEU A 135 -13.07 6.32 -9.88
C LEU A 135 -12.27 7.56 -10.29
N SER A 136 -11.42 8.12 -9.41
CA SER A 136 -10.59 9.27 -9.75
C SER A 136 -9.62 8.99 -10.91
N TYR A 137 -8.99 7.81 -10.91
CA TYR A 137 -8.11 7.39 -11.99
C TYR A 137 -8.88 7.03 -13.27
N ALA A 138 -10.00 6.30 -13.15
CA ALA A 138 -10.81 5.91 -14.30
C ALA A 138 -11.46 7.10 -15.00
N THR A 139 -11.89 8.12 -14.24
CA THR A 139 -12.48 9.33 -14.81
C THR A 139 -11.44 10.25 -15.43
N THR A 140 -10.18 10.23 -14.98
CA THR A 140 -9.12 11.07 -15.54
C THR A 140 -8.83 10.77 -17.00
N SER A 141 -8.87 9.50 -17.41
CA SER A 141 -8.76 9.13 -18.84
C SER A 141 -10.00 9.51 -19.66
N LEU A 142 -11.11 9.85 -19.01
CA LEU A 142 -12.39 10.16 -19.64
C LEU A 142 -12.73 11.66 -19.64
N ILE A 143 -11.88 12.50 -19.03
CA ILE A 143 -12.07 13.96 -19.05
C ILE A 143 -11.99 14.49 -20.48
N PHE A 144 -11.00 14.03 -21.25
CA PHE A 144 -10.79 14.45 -22.64
C PHE A 144 -11.25 13.34 -23.58
N LEU A 145 -12.47 13.48 -24.07
CA LEU A 145 -13.00 12.59 -25.10
C LEU A 145 -12.49 13.10 -26.45
N GLY A 146 -11.74 12.25 -27.13
CA GLY A 146 -11.31 12.51 -28.48
C GLY A 146 -12.47 12.37 -29.45
N TRP A 147 -12.48 13.19 -30.50
CA TRP A 147 -13.15 12.81 -31.74
C TRP A 147 -12.09 12.51 -32.79
N ASN A 148 -12.25 11.38 -33.49
CA ASN A 148 -11.46 11.07 -34.66
C ASN A 148 -12.40 10.91 -35.86
N PRO A 149 -12.53 11.92 -36.73
CA PRO A 149 -13.49 11.89 -37.83
C PRO A 149 -13.18 10.77 -38.82
N GLN A 150 -11.90 10.51 -39.10
CA GLN A 150 -11.47 9.43 -40.00
C GLN A 150 -11.87 8.05 -39.47
N LEU A 151 -11.84 7.87 -38.15
CA LEU A 151 -12.28 6.63 -37.54
C LEU A 151 -13.80 6.46 -37.66
N SER A 152 -14.56 7.53 -37.41
CA SER A 152 -16.02 7.52 -37.56
C SER A 152 -16.45 7.24 -39.00
N GLU A 153 -15.82 7.88 -39.97
CA GLU A 153 -16.05 7.66 -41.41
C GLU A 153 -15.84 6.18 -41.78
N THR A 154 -14.79 5.57 -41.22
CA THR A 154 -14.52 4.14 -41.43
C THR A 154 -15.61 3.24 -40.83
N PHE A 155 -16.29 3.66 -39.76
CA PHE A 155 -17.36 2.87 -39.13
C PHE A 155 -18.72 3.05 -39.81
N ASP A 156 -19.10 4.28 -40.14
CA ASP A 156 -20.44 4.62 -40.63
C ASP A 156 -20.52 4.75 -42.16
N ASN A 157 -19.41 4.63 -42.89
CA ASN A 157 -19.34 4.77 -44.36
C ASN A 157 -20.02 6.06 -44.88
N THR A 158 -20.09 7.11 -44.06
CA THR A 158 -20.77 8.36 -44.39
C THR A 158 -19.74 9.47 -44.55
N ASP A 159 -19.71 10.12 -45.71
CA ASP A 159 -18.79 11.23 -46.02
C ASP A 159 -19.12 12.46 -45.17
N SER A 160 -18.65 12.51 -43.93
CA SER A 160 -18.76 13.70 -43.07
C SER A 160 -17.59 14.65 -43.33
N SER A 161 -17.55 15.25 -44.52
CA SER A 161 -16.42 16.05 -45.03
C SER A 161 -16.26 17.44 -44.42
N THR A 162 -16.90 17.77 -43.29
CA THR A 162 -16.99 19.15 -42.80
C THR A 162 -16.57 19.39 -41.35
N THR A 163 -16.26 18.35 -40.57
CA THR A 163 -15.80 18.54 -39.18
C THR A 163 -14.27 18.66 -39.12
N PRO A 164 -13.70 19.68 -38.46
CA PRO A 164 -12.26 19.85 -38.36
C PRO A 164 -11.59 18.71 -37.58
N ASP A 165 -10.43 18.27 -38.09
CA ASP A 165 -9.57 17.29 -37.42
C ASP A 165 -9.08 17.81 -36.06
N ASN A 166 -9.01 16.93 -35.06
CA ASN A 166 -8.48 17.21 -33.70
C ASN A 166 -9.39 18.00 -32.75
N LEU A 167 -10.69 17.76 -32.84
CA LEU A 167 -11.64 18.24 -31.84
C LEU A 167 -11.50 17.45 -30.53
N ILE A 168 -11.37 18.16 -29.40
CA ILE A 168 -11.45 17.57 -28.07
C ILE A 168 -12.71 18.07 -27.38
N TYR A 169 -13.50 17.12 -26.88
CA TYR A 169 -14.66 17.38 -26.06
C TYR A 169 -14.35 17.06 -24.59
N VAL A 170 -14.67 18.00 -23.70
CA VAL A 170 -14.49 17.81 -22.25
C VAL A 170 -15.76 17.20 -21.67
N SER A 171 -15.65 15.98 -21.12
CA SER A 171 -16.78 15.28 -20.52
C SER A 171 -17.16 15.89 -19.17
N GLY A 172 -18.28 16.62 -19.14
CA GLY A 172 -18.82 17.19 -17.90
C GLY A 172 -19.14 16.13 -16.84
N VAL A 173 -19.68 14.97 -17.25
CA VAL A 173 -19.99 13.85 -16.33
C VAL A 173 -18.73 13.26 -15.72
N ALA A 174 -17.69 13.01 -16.53
CA ALA A 174 -16.43 12.48 -16.02
C ALA A 174 -15.78 13.47 -15.04
N LEU A 175 -15.83 14.77 -15.33
CA LEU A 175 -15.27 15.82 -14.46
C LEU A 175 -16.03 15.92 -13.12
N ILE A 176 -17.36 15.75 -13.12
CA ILE A 176 -18.17 15.68 -11.89
C ILE A 176 -17.78 14.46 -11.06
N ILE A 177 -17.73 13.26 -11.65
CA ILE A 177 -17.39 12.03 -10.91
C ILE A 177 -15.95 12.11 -10.41
N PHE A 178 -15.02 12.66 -11.19
CA PHE A 178 -13.65 12.95 -10.77
C PHE A 178 -13.63 13.87 -9.54
N GLY A 179 -14.37 14.99 -9.59
CA GLY A 179 -14.51 15.92 -8.48
C GLY A 179 -15.08 15.27 -7.22
N LEU A 180 -16.21 14.56 -7.33
CA LEU A 180 -16.84 13.83 -6.22
C LEU A 180 -15.91 12.78 -5.61
N SER A 181 -15.13 12.10 -6.45
CA SER A 181 -14.16 11.09 -6.02
C SER A 181 -13.01 11.70 -5.22
N LEU A 182 -12.45 12.83 -5.68
CA LEU A 182 -11.43 13.57 -4.92
C LEU A 182 -11.98 14.13 -3.61
N LEU A 183 -13.19 14.71 -3.63
CA LEU A 183 -13.86 15.23 -2.44
C LEU A 183 -14.16 14.12 -1.43
N GLY A 184 -14.53 12.92 -1.89
CA GLY A 184 -14.75 11.75 -1.03
C GLY A 184 -13.47 11.32 -0.32
N GLN A 185 -12.35 11.20 -1.04
CA GLN A 185 -11.04 10.91 -0.44
C GLN A 185 -10.60 12.01 0.53
N ALA A 186 -10.77 13.27 0.14
CA ALA A 186 -10.40 14.43 0.96
C ALA A 186 -11.25 14.49 2.25
N THR A 187 -12.54 14.17 2.16
CA THR A 187 -13.45 14.08 3.33
C THR A 187 -12.97 13.04 4.33
N ILE A 188 -12.64 11.82 3.87
CA ILE A 188 -12.13 10.77 4.75
C ILE A 188 -10.78 11.18 5.35
N ALA A 189 -9.87 11.73 4.56
CA ALA A 189 -8.56 12.18 5.04
C ALA A 189 -8.70 13.30 6.08
N THR A 190 -9.58 14.29 5.86
CA THR A 190 -9.90 15.35 6.82
C THR A 190 -10.54 14.77 8.08
N TRP A 191 -11.48 13.83 7.94
CA TRP A 191 -12.12 13.17 9.08
C TRP A 191 -11.11 12.36 9.91
N ALA A 192 -10.21 11.64 9.25
CA ALA A 192 -9.15 10.89 9.89
C ALA A 192 -8.14 11.79 10.61
N LEU A 193 -7.74 12.89 9.96
CA LEU A 193 -6.83 13.90 10.53
C LEU A 193 -7.41 14.59 11.77
N THR A 194 -8.71 14.86 11.79
CA THR A 194 -9.37 15.57 12.89
C THR A 194 -9.70 14.67 14.07
N THR A 195 -10.00 13.39 13.84
CA THR A 195 -10.42 12.46 14.89
C THR A 195 -9.29 11.62 15.47
N THR A 196 -8.27 11.30 14.66
CA THR A 196 -7.19 10.41 15.09
C THR A 196 -6.05 11.22 15.66
N TYR A 197 -5.69 10.92 16.90
CA TYR A 197 -4.47 11.45 17.49
C TYR A 197 -3.24 10.75 16.91
N VAL A 198 -2.32 11.54 16.35
CA VAL A 198 -1.09 11.05 15.69
C VAL A 198 0.12 11.56 16.49
N PRO A 199 0.84 10.70 17.24
CA PRO A 199 2.01 11.10 18.03
C PRO A 199 3.20 11.52 17.16
N THR A 200 3.41 10.87 16.02
CA THR A 200 4.42 11.27 15.03
C THR A 200 3.93 11.06 13.60
N TRP A 201 4.27 12.03 12.75
CA TRP A 201 4.08 12.01 11.29
C TRP A 201 5.33 11.52 10.56
N SER A 202 6.29 10.94 11.28
CA SER A 202 7.47 10.34 10.67
C SER A 202 7.09 9.00 10.04
N SER A 203 7.60 8.78 8.84
CA SER A 203 7.58 7.47 8.18
C SER A 203 8.79 6.61 8.58
N ASN A 204 9.68 7.12 9.45
CA ASN A 204 10.80 6.35 9.96
C ASN A 204 10.28 5.24 10.90
N PRO A 205 10.61 3.97 10.64
CA PRO A 205 10.20 2.89 11.53
C PRO A 205 10.79 3.04 12.94
N LEU A 206 11.96 3.66 13.10
CA LEU A 206 12.60 3.86 14.42
C LEU A 206 11.77 4.80 15.29
N ASP A 207 11.34 5.96 14.76
CA ASP A 207 10.48 6.91 15.49
C ASP A 207 9.14 6.28 15.88
N THR A 208 8.62 5.40 15.02
CA THR A 208 7.38 4.66 15.29
C THR A 208 7.57 3.69 16.45
N VAL A 209 8.68 2.94 16.47
CA VAL A 209 9.01 2.05 17.59
C VAL A 209 9.22 2.84 18.88
N VAL A 210 9.96 3.95 18.85
CA VAL A 210 10.11 4.84 20.01
C VAL A 210 8.74 5.22 20.56
N ALA A 211 7.88 5.80 19.72
CA ALA A 211 6.54 6.21 20.11
C ALA A 211 5.68 5.05 20.67
N CYS A 212 5.87 3.82 20.18
CA CYS A 212 5.17 2.63 20.69
C CYS A 212 5.79 2.06 21.97
N THR A 213 7.05 2.35 22.29
CA THR A 213 7.71 1.94 23.55
C THR A 213 7.45 2.90 24.72
N LEU A 214 7.10 4.16 24.44
CA LEU A 214 6.81 5.16 25.48
C LEU A 214 5.59 4.73 26.31
N ARG A 215 5.76 4.64 27.64
CA ARG A 215 4.68 4.28 28.58
C ARG A 215 3.59 5.33 28.68
N TYR A 216 3.98 6.60 28.55
CA TYR A 216 3.06 7.73 28.55
C TYR A 216 3.25 8.51 27.26
N ASN A 217 2.21 9.18 26.81
CA ASN A 217 2.32 10.09 25.69
C ASN A 217 2.74 11.48 26.19
N PRO A 218 3.86 12.06 25.72
CA PRO A 218 4.36 13.32 26.25
C PRO A 218 3.40 14.51 26.05
N ASN A 219 2.57 14.51 24.99
CA ASN A 219 1.68 15.65 24.73
C ASN A 219 0.34 15.55 25.45
N THR A 220 -0.11 14.35 25.82
CA THR A 220 -1.45 14.17 26.45
C THR A 220 -1.35 13.72 27.90
N GLY A 221 -0.18 13.28 28.36
CA GLY A 221 0.01 12.68 29.68
C GLY A 221 -0.70 11.32 29.86
N LYS A 222 -1.40 10.81 28.84
CA LYS A 222 -2.14 9.55 28.92
C LYS A 222 -1.22 8.36 28.74
N PRO A 223 -1.49 7.22 29.42
CA PRO A 223 -0.75 5.98 29.20
C PRO A 223 -0.95 5.48 27.77
N THR A 224 0.13 5.04 27.14
CA THR A 224 0.09 4.38 25.83
C THR A 224 -0.53 2.99 26.03
N PRO A 225 -1.56 2.62 25.27
CA PRO A 225 -2.08 1.26 25.34
C PRO A 225 -1.03 0.29 24.82
N ASN A 226 -0.72 -0.71 25.65
CA ASN A 226 0.23 -1.80 25.40
C ASN A 226 1.58 -1.33 24.82
N PRO A 227 2.44 -0.71 25.66
CA PRO A 227 3.77 -0.33 25.21
C PRO A 227 4.54 -1.56 24.73
N LEU A 228 5.29 -1.42 23.65
CA LEU A 228 6.19 -2.48 23.19
C LEU A 228 7.21 -2.79 24.29
N ILE A 229 7.29 -4.06 24.69
CA ILE A 229 8.21 -4.52 25.72
C ILE A 229 9.39 -5.18 25.02
N ARG A 230 10.58 -4.65 25.27
CA ARG A 230 11.80 -5.23 24.74
C ARG A 230 12.08 -6.60 25.37
N HIS A 231 12.33 -7.61 24.54
CA HIS A 231 12.80 -8.93 24.99
C HIS A 231 14.31 -9.08 24.75
N THR A 232 15.10 -9.03 25.82
CA THR A 232 16.57 -9.19 25.78
C THR A 232 17.01 -10.47 25.09
N ASN A 233 16.25 -11.55 25.28
CA ASN A 233 16.59 -12.90 24.82
C ASN A 233 16.31 -13.10 23.31
N ARG A 234 15.80 -12.08 22.61
CA ARG A 234 15.46 -12.12 21.17
C ARG A 234 16.32 -11.21 20.29
N CYS A 235 17.43 -10.67 20.80
CA CYS A 235 18.25 -9.69 20.09
C CYS A 235 18.80 -10.14 18.72
N MET A 236 18.93 -11.45 18.47
CA MET A 236 19.42 -12.01 17.20
C MET A 236 18.34 -12.71 16.37
N LYS A 237 17.07 -12.66 16.80
CA LYS A 237 15.95 -13.32 16.12
C LYS A 237 15.37 -12.38 15.06
N SER A 238 15.32 -12.86 13.82
CA SER A 238 14.64 -12.12 12.73
C SER A 238 13.13 -12.24 12.80
N VAL A 239 12.42 -11.42 12.04
CA VAL A 239 10.96 -11.52 11.85
C VAL A 239 10.52 -12.89 11.30
N HIS A 240 11.41 -13.65 10.65
CA HIS A 240 11.12 -15.01 10.19
C HIS A 240 11.03 -16.03 11.33
N GLN A 241 11.41 -15.63 12.55
CA GLN A 241 11.52 -16.48 13.74
C GLN A 241 10.60 -15.97 14.85
N LEU A 242 9.45 -15.38 14.49
CA LEU A 242 8.49 -14.82 15.44
C LEU A 242 7.98 -15.88 16.42
N ASP A 243 7.61 -17.04 15.90
CA ASP A 243 7.03 -18.16 16.67
C ASP A 243 8.09 -19.03 17.35
N GLU A 244 9.38 -18.81 17.06
CA GLU A 244 10.44 -19.57 17.71
C GLU A 244 10.68 -19.09 19.16
N PRO A 245 11.00 -20.00 20.10
CA PRO A 245 11.34 -19.61 21.46
C PRO A 245 12.60 -18.72 21.49
N PRO A 246 12.76 -17.90 22.56
CA PRO A 246 13.83 -16.90 22.71
C PRO A 246 15.17 -17.56 23.09
N ASN A 247 15.66 -18.44 22.21
CA ASN A 247 16.93 -19.14 22.40
C ASN A 247 18.10 -18.38 21.73
N PRO A 248 19.32 -18.46 22.30
CA PRO A 248 20.50 -17.88 21.70
C PRO A 248 20.70 -18.38 20.26
N THR A 249 20.99 -17.46 19.34
CA THR A 249 21.09 -17.76 17.91
C THR A 249 22.37 -17.16 17.33
N GLN A 250 22.97 -17.84 16.36
CA GLN A 250 24.15 -17.34 15.65
C GLN A 250 23.76 -16.32 14.57
N PRO A 251 24.58 -15.28 14.32
CA PRO A 251 24.30 -14.30 13.28
C PRO A 251 24.37 -14.94 11.88
N LYS A 252 23.35 -14.71 11.06
CA LYS A 252 23.31 -15.20 9.68
C LYS A 252 24.03 -14.22 8.75
N ALA A 253 24.77 -14.73 7.75
CA ALA A 253 25.45 -13.88 6.77
C ALA A 253 24.47 -13.18 5.80
N LYS A 254 23.33 -13.83 5.52
CA LYS A 254 22.23 -13.32 4.70
C LYS A 254 20.92 -13.62 5.44
N GLN A 255 20.04 -12.64 5.51
CA GLN A 255 18.72 -12.80 6.12
C GLN A 255 17.70 -13.30 5.09
N GLY A 256 16.54 -13.75 5.57
CA GLY A 256 15.42 -14.12 4.71
C GLY A 256 14.85 -12.91 3.96
N PRO A 257 14.27 -13.10 2.75
CA PRO A 257 13.64 -12.03 1.97
C PRO A 257 12.30 -11.59 2.56
N ALA A 258 11.78 -10.43 2.16
CA ALA A 258 10.46 -9.94 2.61
C ALA A 258 9.32 -10.92 2.27
N LEU A 259 9.45 -11.64 1.15
CA LEU A 259 8.50 -12.65 0.67
C LEU A 259 8.22 -13.79 1.66
N THR A 260 9.17 -14.11 2.54
CA THR A 260 8.97 -15.13 3.58
C THR A 260 8.51 -14.55 4.90
N ALA A 261 8.73 -13.25 5.14
CA ALA A 261 8.31 -12.57 6.37
C ALA A 261 6.82 -12.25 6.37
N HIS A 262 6.27 -11.91 5.20
CA HIS A 262 4.91 -11.39 5.07
C HIS A 262 4.08 -12.25 4.10
N PRO A 263 3.02 -12.91 4.56
CA PRO A 263 2.11 -13.62 3.66
C PRO A 263 1.40 -12.65 2.69
N GLU A 264 1.15 -11.41 3.09
CA GLU A 264 0.51 -10.39 2.25
C GLU A 264 1.36 -10.07 1.02
N VAL A 265 2.68 -10.04 1.15
CA VAL A 265 3.60 -9.80 0.04
C VAL A 265 3.41 -10.82 -1.08
N ARG A 266 3.10 -12.08 -0.73
CA ARG A 266 2.82 -13.13 -1.73
C ARG A 266 1.56 -12.82 -2.51
N TRP A 267 0.47 -12.44 -1.83
CA TRP A 267 -0.78 -12.05 -2.47
C TRP A 267 -0.61 -10.85 -3.41
N VAL A 268 0.15 -9.83 -2.97
CA VAL A 268 0.46 -8.66 -3.80
C VAL A 268 1.22 -9.06 -5.06
N LEU A 269 2.27 -9.89 -4.94
CA LEU A 269 3.01 -10.35 -6.09
C LEU A 269 2.15 -11.21 -7.02
N THR A 270 1.32 -12.10 -6.48
CA THR A 270 0.38 -12.89 -7.27
C THR A 270 -0.57 -12.00 -8.07
N LEU A 271 -1.11 -10.94 -7.45
CA LEU A 271 -1.98 -9.98 -8.14
C LEU A 271 -1.24 -9.25 -9.28
N LEU A 272 -0.02 -8.77 -9.04
CA LEU A 272 0.81 -8.12 -10.06
C LEU A 272 1.15 -9.06 -11.21
N TRP A 273 1.53 -10.30 -10.91
CA TRP A 273 1.84 -11.31 -11.92
C TRP A 273 0.59 -11.77 -12.67
N ALA A 274 -0.59 -11.78 -12.06
CA ALA A 274 -1.85 -12.10 -12.71
C ALA A 274 -2.28 -11.05 -13.74
N LEU A 275 -1.93 -9.77 -13.53
CA LEU A 275 -2.22 -8.70 -14.50
C LEU A 275 -1.56 -8.93 -15.87
N VAL A 276 -0.39 -9.57 -15.92
CA VAL A 276 0.34 -9.81 -17.17
C VAL A 276 -0.39 -10.79 -18.11
N PRO A 277 -0.72 -12.04 -17.71
CA PRO A 277 -1.48 -12.94 -18.57
C PRO A 277 -2.89 -12.41 -18.81
N LEU A 278 -3.53 -11.73 -17.85
CA LEU A 278 -4.83 -11.10 -18.08
C LEU A 278 -4.77 -10.02 -19.17
N GLY A 279 -3.74 -9.17 -19.15
CA GLY A 279 -3.50 -8.17 -20.20
C GLY A 279 -3.20 -8.80 -21.56
N GLY A 280 -2.39 -9.87 -21.58
CA GLY A 280 -2.10 -10.64 -22.80
C GLY A 280 -3.34 -11.34 -23.38
N VAL A 281 -4.17 -11.96 -22.53
CA VAL A 281 -5.45 -12.58 -22.93
C VAL A 281 -6.41 -11.51 -23.42
N TRP A 282 -6.50 -10.36 -22.74
CA TRP A 282 -7.33 -9.24 -23.17
C TRP A 282 -6.91 -8.73 -24.55
N GLY A 283 -5.65 -8.31 -24.73
CA GLY A 283 -5.14 -7.80 -26.00
C GLY A 283 -5.24 -8.83 -27.13
N GLY A 284 -4.90 -10.09 -26.86
CA GLY A 284 -5.04 -11.19 -27.79
C GLY A 284 -6.48 -11.47 -28.18
N SER A 285 -7.42 -11.45 -27.24
CA SER A 285 -8.84 -11.66 -27.51
C SER A 285 -9.38 -10.56 -28.43
N ILE A 286 -9.11 -9.29 -28.12
CA ILE A 286 -9.54 -8.16 -28.97
C ILE A 286 -8.92 -8.27 -30.37
N TYR A 287 -7.62 -8.57 -30.47
CA TYR A 287 -6.95 -8.72 -31.76
C TYR A 287 -7.51 -9.89 -32.59
N THR A 288 -7.80 -11.03 -31.95
CA THR A 288 -8.42 -12.18 -32.63
C THR A 288 -9.85 -11.89 -33.09
N MET A 289 -10.63 -11.11 -32.33
CA MET A 289 -11.97 -10.67 -32.75
C MET A 289 -11.90 -9.81 -34.01
N ILE A 290 -10.92 -8.91 -34.10
CA ILE A 290 -10.70 -8.08 -35.30
C ILE A 290 -10.36 -8.95 -36.52
N ILE A 291 -9.44 -9.92 -36.38
CA ILE A 291 -9.05 -10.82 -37.47
C ILE A 291 -10.21 -11.73 -37.91
N LYS A 292 -11.09 -12.13 -36.98
CA LYS A 292 -12.29 -12.93 -37.28
C LYS A 292 -13.42 -12.12 -37.94
N LYS A 293 -13.10 -10.98 -38.55
CA LYS A 293 -14.03 -10.12 -39.29
C LYS A 293 -15.22 -9.66 -38.45
N ASN A 294 -14.99 -9.34 -37.17
CA ASN A 294 -15.99 -8.63 -36.38
C ASN A 294 -16.31 -7.28 -37.03
N GLU A 295 -17.59 -6.97 -37.22
CA GLU A 295 -18.06 -5.76 -37.91
C GLU A 295 -17.61 -4.46 -37.21
N HIS A 296 -17.40 -4.52 -35.90
CA HIS A 296 -16.91 -3.40 -35.10
C HIS A 296 -15.38 -3.36 -34.96
N GLY A 297 -14.67 -4.25 -35.66
CA GLY A 297 -13.20 -4.36 -35.64
C GLY A 297 -12.56 -3.76 -36.89
N ILE A 298 -11.58 -2.88 -36.69
CA ILE A 298 -10.75 -2.33 -37.76
C ILE A 298 -9.30 -2.78 -37.53
N LEU A 299 -8.73 -3.44 -38.53
CA LEU A 299 -7.35 -3.88 -38.49
C LEU A 299 -6.43 -2.77 -39.00
N GLY A 300 -5.56 -2.29 -38.13
CA GLY A 300 -4.56 -1.28 -38.44
C GLY A 300 -3.18 -1.87 -38.69
N SER A 301 -2.42 -1.29 -39.62
CA SER A 301 -1.03 -1.67 -39.88
C SER A 301 -0.02 -1.06 -38.90
N SER A 302 -0.40 0.02 -38.21
CA SER A 302 0.46 0.76 -37.29
C SER A 302 0.53 0.11 -35.91
N TRP A 303 1.77 -0.04 -35.43
CA TRP A 303 2.11 -0.36 -34.05
C TRP A 303 2.81 0.83 -33.37
N GLN A 304 2.39 2.05 -33.72
CA GLN A 304 2.89 3.23 -33.01
C GLN A 304 2.45 3.20 -31.55
N PHE A 305 3.31 3.74 -30.68
CA PHE A 305 3.07 3.78 -29.24
C PHE A 305 1.84 4.62 -28.90
N LEU A 306 1.71 5.80 -29.52
CA LEU A 306 0.50 6.61 -29.44
C LEU A 306 -0.48 6.15 -30.52
N PRO A 307 -1.78 6.01 -30.19
CA PRO A 307 -2.79 5.66 -31.18
C PRO A 307 -2.84 6.76 -32.25
N MET A 308 -2.74 6.34 -33.50
CA MET A 308 -2.85 7.21 -34.67
C MET A 308 -3.79 6.56 -35.67
N PHE A 309 -4.66 7.36 -36.28
CA PHE A 309 -5.49 6.95 -37.42
C PHE A 309 -5.20 7.87 -38.60
N THR A 310 -5.17 7.27 -39.78
CA THR A 310 -4.86 7.95 -41.05
C THR A 310 -5.91 7.66 -42.12
N GLY A 311 -7.09 7.16 -41.73
CA GLY A 311 -8.20 6.82 -42.63
C GLY A 311 -8.11 5.42 -43.27
N ILE A 312 -9.00 5.17 -44.24
CA ILE A 312 -9.12 3.88 -44.93
C ILE A 312 -7.89 3.62 -45.80
N SER A 313 -7.36 2.40 -45.77
CA SER A 313 -6.26 1.99 -46.65
C SER A 313 -6.80 1.64 -48.04
N ASN A 314 -6.16 2.14 -49.10
CA ASN A 314 -6.48 1.81 -50.50
C ASN A 314 -6.25 0.32 -50.85
N ARG A 315 -5.79 -0.50 -49.89
CA ARG A 315 -5.42 -1.92 -50.06
C ARG A 315 -6.54 -2.90 -49.69
N ALA A 316 -7.79 -2.43 -49.68
CA ALA A 316 -8.97 -3.12 -49.15
C ALA A 316 -9.18 -4.55 -49.70
N ASP A 317 -8.82 -4.81 -50.95
CA ASP A 317 -9.05 -6.09 -51.64
C ASP A 317 -8.31 -7.29 -51.01
N SER A 318 -7.36 -7.06 -50.09
CA SER A 318 -6.57 -8.09 -49.40
C SER A 318 -6.72 -8.10 -47.87
N CYS A 319 -7.71 -7.38 -47.32
CA CYS A 319 -7.85 -7.24 -45.88
C CYS A 319 -8.32 -8.55 -45.20
N PRO A 320 -7.59 -9.06 -44.18
CA PRO A 320 -8.02 -10.25 -43.45
C PRO A 320 -9.17 -9.97 -42.46
N ALA A 321 -9.40 -8.70 -42.09
CA ALA A 321 -10.46 -8.26 -41.19
C ALA A 321 -11.69 -7.71 -41.95
N ALA A 322 -12.70 -7.24 -41.22
CA ALA A 322 -13.87 -6.58 -41.82
C ALA A 322 -13.47 -5.27 -42.52
N ARG A 323 -12.54 -4.52 -41.91
CA ARG A 323 -12.02 -3.25 -42.41
C ARG A 323 -10.53 -3.13 -42.10
N CYS A 324 -9.79 -2.44 -42.97
CA CYS A 324 -8.36 -2.18 -42.80
C CYS A 324 -8.04 -0.68 -42.87
N THR A 325 -7.11 -0.24 -42.04
CA THR A 325 -6.56 1.12 -42.01
C THR A 325 -5.04 1.06 -41.98
N ASP A 326 -4.38 2.11 -42.48
CA ASP A 326 -2.94 2.27 -42.29
C ASP A 326 -2.60 2.66 -40.83
N GLY A 327 -3.60 3.14 -40.06
CA GLY A 327 -3.51 3.52 -38.66
C GLY A 327 -3.45 2.35 -37.66
N THR A 328 -3.86 2.61 -36.44
CA THR A 328 -3.81 1.67 -35.30
C THR A 328 -5.02 0.73 -35.33
N SER A 329 -4.83 -0.53 -34.93
CA SER A 329 -5.95 -1.47 -34.79
C SER A 329 -6.88 -1.04 -33.66
N VAL A 330 -8.19 -1.18 -33.86
CA VAL A 330 -9.20 -0.82 -32.86
C VAL A 330 -10.40 -1.75 -32.93
N LEU A 331 -10.95 -2.07 -31.75
CA LEU A 331 -12.26 -2.70 -31.62
C LEU A 331 -13.19 -1.74 -30.89
N ASN A 332 -14.30 -1.44 -31.52
CA ASN A 332 -15.39 -0.70 -30.91
C ASN A 332 -16.35 -1.67 -30.21
N VAL A 333 -16.74 -1.39 -28.97
CA VAL A 333 -17.62 -2.27 -28.17
C VAL A 333 -19.11 -2.00 -28.45
N GLY A 334 -19.43 -0.99 -29.26
CA GLY A 334 -20.80 -0.64 -29.65
C GLY A 334 -21.60 0.06 -28.57
N TRP A 335 -20.98 0.41 -27.45
CA TRP A 335 -21.60 1.20 -26.38
C TRP A 335 -21.60 2.68 -26.76
N THR A 336 -22.39 3.02 -27.77
CA THR A 336 -22.43 4.36 -28.37
C THR A 336 -23.31 5.32 -27.57
N ARG A 337 -23.09 6.61 -27.80
CA ARG A 337 -23.86 7.72 -27.19
C ARG A 337 -25.35 7.69 -27.51
N ASN A 338 -25.81 6.95 -28.52
CA ASN A 338 -27.24 6.79 -28.80
C ASN A 338 -28.02 6.20 -27.62
N SER A 339 -27.33 5.58 -26.66
CA SER A 339 -27.88 5.13 -25.37
C SER A 339 -28.05 6.24 -24.31
N GLY A 340 -27.74 7.49 -24.64
CA GLY A 340 -27.89 8.66 -23.78
C GLY A 340 -26.89 8.72 -22.61
N THR A 341 -27.19 9.52 -21.60
CA THR A 341 -26.37 9.67 -20.38
C THR A 341 -26.11 8.34 -19.66
N ILE A 342 -27.05 7.40 -19.78
CA ILE A 342 -26.94 6.07 -19.17
C ILE A 342 -25.76 5.29 -19.79
N GLY A 343 -25.56 5.39 -21.10
CA GLY A 343 -24.41 4.78 -21.79
C GLY A 343 -23.07 5.29 -21.30
N ASN A 344 -22.95 6.62 -21.15
CA ASN A 344 -21.73 7.25 -20.63
C ASN A 344 -21.44 6.84 -19.19
N ILE A 345 -22.46 6.72 -18.36
CA ILE A 345 -22.29 6.23 -16.98
C ILE A 345 -21.85 4.77 -17.00
N GLY A 346 -22.48 3.94 -17.85
CA GLY A 346 -22.13 2.53 -18.02
C GLY A 346 -20.68 2.34 -18.48
N SER A 347 -20.20 3.14 -19.45
CA SER A 347 -18.82 3.08 -19.92
C SER A 347 -17.81 3.48 -18.83
N ILE A 348 -18.11 4.51 -18.04
CA ILE A 348 -17.29 4.91 -16.89
C ILE A 348 -17.18 3.74 -15.89
N PHE A 349 -18.28 3.08 -15.54
CA PHE A 349 -18.25 1.95 -14.61
C PHE A 349 -17.54 0.72 -15.17
N LEU A 350 -17.65 0.44 -16.47
CA LEU A 350 -16.89 -0.62 -17.13
C LEU A 350 -15.39 -0.32 -17.04
N ILE A 351 -14.97 0.88 -17.44
CA ILE A 351 -13.56 1.28 -17.42
C ILE A 351 -13.03 1.27 -15.97
N ALA A 352 -13.80 1.77 -15.02
CA ALA A 352 -13.47 1.72 -13.59
C ALA A 352 -13.32 0.29 -13.08
N SER A 353 -14.10 -0.67 -13.59
CA SER A 353 -14.00 -2.08 -13.19
C SER A 353 -12.67 -2.71 -13.64
N PHE A 354 -12.23 -2.44 -14.88
CA PHE A 354 -10.90 -2.85 -15.34
C PHE A 354 -9.78 -2.11 -14.59
N GLN A 355 -9.96 -0.80 -14.36
CA GLN A 355 -9.00 0.03 -13.63
C GLN A 355 -8.85 -0.43 -12.17
N ALA A 356 -9.90 -0.99 -11.56
CA ALA A 356 -9.90 -1.42 -10.16
C ALA A 356 -8.79 -2.41 -9.85
N GLY A 357 -8.66 -3.46 -10.67
CA GLY A 357 -7.62 -4.49 -10.50
C GLY A 357 -6.22 -3.91 -10.61
N LEU A 358 -5.99 -3.05 -11.60
CA LEU A 358 -4.72 -2.37 -11.81
C LEU A 358 -4.35 -1.46 -10.62
N THR A 359 -5.29 -0.62 -10.22
CA THR A 359 -5.14 0.38 -9.16
C THR A 359 -4.82 -0.31 -7.83
N LEU A 360 -5.57 -1.36 -7.51
CA LEU A 360 -5.32 -2.17 -6.32
C LEU A 360 -3.92 -2.76 -6.34
N ALA A 361 -3.49 -3.38 -7.45
CA ALA A 361 -2.18 -4.00 -7.55
C ALA A 361 -1.03 -3.00 -7.35
N LEU A 362 -1.14 -1.81 -7.95
CA LEU A 362 -0.14 -0.75 -7.82
C LEU A 362 -0.07 -0.14 -6.41
N HIS A 363 -1.21 0.02 -5.73
CA HIS A 363 -1.21 0.44 -4.33
C HIS A 363 -0.68 -0.65 -3.40
N CYS A 364 -0.94 -1.92 -3.70
CA CYS A 364 -0.34 -3.03 -2.99
C CYS A 364 1.19 -3.05 -3.19
N ALA A 365 1.70 -2.74 -4.39
CA ALA A 365 3.13 -2.65 -4.68
C ALA A 365 3.84 -1.55 -3.86
N GLU A 366 3.13 -0.47 -3.53
CA GLU A 366 3.60 0.59 -2.64
C GLU A 366 3.98 0.07 -1.26
N LEU A 367 3.20 -0.87 -0.72
CA LEU A 367 3.54 -1.52 0.54
C LEU A 367 4.89 -2.23 0.45
N LEU A 368 5.15 -2.95 -0.65
CA LEU A 368 6.41 -3.70 -0.84
C LEU A 368 7.62 -2.77 -0.80
N VAL A 369 7.51 -1.62 -1.46
CA VAL A 369 8.55 -0.58 -1.46
C VAL A 369 8.71 0.00 -0.05
N ASN A 370 7.61 0.27 0.66
CA ASN A 370 7.66 0.79 2.02
C ASN A 370 8.32 -0.21 3.00
N LEU A 371 8.01 -1.50 2.93
CA LEU A 371 8.65 -2.54 3.74
C LEU A 371 10.16 -2.65 3.46
N SER A 372 10.55 -2.59 2.17
CA SER A 372 11.96 -2.58 1.76
C SER A 372 12.70 -1.33 2.25
N ARG A 373 12.04 -0.17 2.22
CA ARG A 373 12.58 1.09 2.73
C ARG A 373 12.75 1.06 4.25
N ASP A 374 11.76 0.53 4.97
CA ASP A 374 11.83 0.37 6.43
C ASP A 374 13.04 -0.50 6.84
N GLU A 375 13.24 -1.63 6.18
CA GLU A 375 14.42 -2.49 6.40
C GLU A 375 15.73 -1.76 6.07
N THR A 376 15.75 -0.97 4.99
CA THR A 376 16.94 -0.20 4.58
C THR A 376 17.30 0.85 5.63
N VAL A 377 16.31 1.54 6.20
CA VAL A 377 16.51 2.54 7.26
C VAL A 377 17.11 1.89 8.51
N VAL A 378 16.55 0.77 8.95
CA VAL A 378 17.07 0.02 10.10
C VAL A 378 18.51 -0.46 9.86
N ARG A 379 18.83 -0.89 8.64
CA ARG A 379 20.20 -1.32 8.28
C ARG A 379 21.23 -0.21 8.20
N MET A 380 20.82 1.06 8.18
CA MET A 380 21.78 2.16 8.31
C MET A 380 22.56 2.08 9.62
N ALA A 381 22.01 1.43 10.67
CA ALA A 381 22.71 1.14 11.92
C ALA A 381 23.99 0.30 11.75
N ILE A 382 24.11 -0.49 10.69
CA ILE A 382 25.33 -1.28 10.38
C ILE A 382 26.37 -0.42 9.67
N SER A 383 25.94 0.66 9.02
CA SER A 383 26.82 1.52 8.23
C SER A 383 27.76 2.32 9.12
N GLU A 384 28.86 2.80 8.54
CA GLU A 384 29.82 3.65 9.27
C GLU A 384 29.23 4.98 9.74
N LYS A 385 28.14 5.43 9.11
CA LYS A 385 27.44 6.66 9.47
C LYS A 385 26.42 6.45 10.61
N GLY A 386 26.01 5.21 10.87
CA GLY A 386 24.93 4.89 11.81
C GLY A 386 23.54 5.28 11.26
N THR A 387 22.52 5.21 12.11
CA THR A 387 21.18 5.73 11.77
C THR A 387 21.19 7.25 11.72
N ASP A 388 20.39 7.84 10.82
CA ASP A 388 20.20 9.29 10.78
C ASP A 388 18.94 9.68 11.57
N PRO A 389 19.06 10.50 12.63
CA PRO A 389 17.92 10.98 13.43
C PRO A 389 16.99 11.92 12.68
N ARG A 390 17.51 12.71 11.74
CA ARG A 390 16.76 13.83 11.13
C ARG A 390 16.25 13.45 9.75
N PHE A 391 15.49 12.37 9.73
CA PHE A 391 14.97 11.80 8.51
C PHE A 391 13.70 12.51 8.06
N ASN A 392 13.87 13.58 7.28
CA ASN A 392 12.74 14.23 6.60
C ASN A 392 12.02 13.20 5.72
N SER A 393 10.86 12.72 6.16
CA SER A 393 10.18 11.57 5.57
C SER A 393 9.84 11.77 4.09
N ILE A 394 9.51 13.00 3.71
CA ILE A 394 9.22 13.40 2.34
C ILE A 394 10.49 13.40 1.49
N LEU A 395 11.55 14.07 1.95
CA LEU A 395 12.82 14.12 1.22
C LEU A 395 13.40 12.73 1.04
N ALA A 396 13.29 11.89 2.06
CA ALA A 396 13.67 10.50 2.00
C ALA A 396 12.85 9.67 1.01
N ALA A 397 11.54 9.88 0.94
CA ALA A 397 10.69 9.24 -0.05
C ALA A 397 11.11 9.66 -1.47
N PHE A 398 11.38 10.95 -1.69
CA PHE A 398 11.86 11.48 -2.97
C PHE A 398 13.34 11.18 -3.27
N SER A 399 14.12 10.74 -2.28
CA SER A 399 15.51 10.31 -2.46
C SER A 399 15.61 8.79 -2.70
N SER A 400 14.60 8.03 -2.30
CA SER A 400 14.56 6.59 -2.51
C SER A 400 14.24 6.26 -3.97
N TRP A 401 15.23 5.71 -4.68
CA TRP A 401 15.06 5.26 -6.06
C TRP A 401 13.86 4.28 -6.22
N GLN A 402 13.55 3.47 -5.21
CA GLN A 402 12.43 2.52 -5.25
C GLN A 402 11.09 3.24 -5.29
N THR A 403 10.95 4.32 -4.52
CA THR A 403 9.72 5.12 -4.44
C THR A 403 9.55 5.95 -5.71
N ILE A 404 10.63 6.55 -6.23
CA ILE A 404 10.60 7.31 -7.48
C ILE A 404 10.20 6.41 -8.65
N ILE A 405 10.83 5.23 -8.79
CA ILE A 405 10.50 4.29 -9.87
C ILE A 405 9.05 3.82 -9.76
N LEU A 406 8.56 3.49 -8.56
CA LEU A 406 7.17 3.08 -8.38
C LEU A 406 6.19 4.22 -8.72
N PHE A 407 6.49 5.46 -8.33
CA PHE A 407 5.68 6.63 -8.66
C PHE A 407 5.59 6.82 -10.18
N LEU A 408 6.71 6.72 -10.89
CA LEU A 408 6.74 6.79 -12.35
C LEU A 408 5.94 5.65 -12.99
N PHE A 409 6.07 4.42 -12.48
CA PHE A 409 5.27 3.29 -12.95
C PHE A 409 3.78 3.49 -12.71
N LYS A 410 3.36 4.01 -11.55
CA LYS A 410 1.94 4.29 -11.28
C LYS A 410 1.37 5.25 -12.33
N ALA A 411 2.03 6.39 -12.54
CA ALA A 411 1.58 7.37 -13.52
C ALA A 411 1.59 6.80 -14.95
N ALA A 412 2.68 6.14 -15.36
CA ALA A 412 2.82 5.59 -16.70
C ALA A 412 1.81 4.47 -17.00
N VAL A 413 1.59 3.55 -16.05
CA VAL A 413 0.69 2.41 -16.26
C VAL A 413 -0.77 2.86 -16.27
N HIS A 414 -1.17 3.82 -15.43
CA HIS A 414 -2.52 4.40 -15.49
C HIS A 414 -2.76 5.17 -16.79
N TRP A 415 -1.75 5.92 -17.26
CA TRP A 415 -1.83 6.60 -18.54
C TRP A 415 -1.93 5.62 -19.72
N LEU A 416 -1.05 4.61 -19.78
CA LEU A 416 -1.09 3.55 -20.80
C LEU A 416 -2.40 2.78 -20.80
N PHE A 417 -2.98 2.54 -19.62
CA PHE A 417 -4.31 1.94 -19.52
C PHE A 417 -5.37 2.83 -20.18
N GLY A 418 -5.34 4.14 -19.94
CA GLY A 418 -6.22 5.09 -20.62
C GLY A 418 -6.04 5.15 -22.15
N LEU A 419 -4.81 4.91 -22.65
CA LEU A 419 -4.57 4.75 -24.09
C LEU A 419 -5.10 3.43 -24.64
N SER A 420 -5.14 2.38 -23.81
CA SER A 420 -5.57 1.04 -24.19
C SER A 420 -7.09 0.92 -24.31
N ILE A 421 -7.82 1.64 -23.45
CA ILE A 421 -9.27 1.72 -23.46
C ILE A 421 -9.69 3.18 -23.29
N ASN A 422 -10.30 3.72 -24.34
CA ASN A 422 -10.79 5.09 -24.33
C ASN A 422 -12.29 5.12 -24.68
N ASN A 423 -12.99 6.17 -24.25
CA ASN A 423 -14.34 6.44 -24.67
C ASN A 423 -14.29 7.61 -25.67
N ASP A 424 -14.73 7.38 -26.90
CA ASP A 424 -14.88 8.46 -27.87
C ASP A 424 -16.34 8.94 -27.87
N PHE A 425 -16.54 10.24 -28.06
CA PHE A 425 -17.79 10.93 -27.75
C PHE A 425 -19.02 10.42 -28.54
N GLU A 426 -18.86 9.86 -29.73
CA GLU A 426 -19.98 9.26 -30.49
C GLU A 426 -19.79 7.76 -30.78
N MET A 427 -18.54 7.34 -30.90
CA MET A 427 -18.18 5.94 -31.16
C MET A 427 -18.29 5.06 -29.90
N GLY A 428 -18.27 5.63 -28.70
CA GLY A 428 -18.33 4.85 -27.46
C GLY A 428 -16.98 4.25 -27.06
N VAL A 429 -17.01 3.09 -26.40
CA VAL A 429 -15.80 2.46 -25.87
C VAL A 429 -14.98 1.81 -26.98
N ASN A 430 -13.77 2.33 -27.18
CA ASN A 430 -12.78 1.85 -28.12
C ASN A 430 -11.62 1.18 -27.38
N MET A 431 -11.25 -0.02 -27.82
CA MET A 431 -10.14 -0.80 -27.28
C MET A 431 -9.05 -0.96 -28.33
N TYR A 432 -7.80 -0.71 -27.93
CA TYR A 432 -6.66 -0.62 -28.82
C TYR A 432 -5.64 -1.74 -28.53
N PRO A 433 -5.60 -2.84 -29.32
CA PRO A 433 -4.73 -3.99 -29.02
C PRO A 433 -3.24 -3.66 -28.90
N PRO A 434 -2.61 -2.85 -29.80
CA PRO A 434 -1.20 -2.51 -29.65
C PRO A 434 -0.90 -1.83 -28.31
N GLN A 435 -1.76 -0.89 -27.89
CA GLN A 435 -1.67 -0.18 -26.61
C GLN A 435 -1.87 -1.12 -25.43
N ILE A 436 -2.80 -2.08 -25.51
CA ILE A 436 -2.97 -3.14 -24.49
C ILE A 436 -1.68 -3.97 -24.34
N PHE A 437 -0.97 -4.28 -25.43
CA PHE A 437 0.32 -4.98 -25.36
C PHE A 437 1.42 -4.12 -24.72
N TYR A 438 1.49 -2.82 -25.04
CA TYR A 438 2.41 -1.90 -24.36
C TYR A 438 2.11 -1.77 -22.87
N PHE A 439 0.84 -1.59 -22.50
CA PHE A 439 0.37 -1.63 -21.12
C PHE A 439 0.80 -2.93 -20.42
N THR A 440 0.59 -4.08 -21.07
CA THR A 440 0.97 -5.40 -20.53
C THR A 440 2.49 -5.53 -20.33
N ALA A 441 3.30 -5.01 -21.25
CA ALA A 441 4.75 -4.98 -21.12
C ALA A 441 5.21 -4.12 -19.94
N PHE A 442 4.58 -2.96 -19.72
CA PHE A 442 4.85 -2.12 -18.55
C PHE A 442 4.37 -2.79 -17.25
N ALA A 443 3.20 -3.44 -17.24
CA ALA A 443 2.73 -4.21 -16.09
C ALA A 443 3.71 -5.35 -15.73
N LEU A 444 4.28 -6.02 -16.73
CA LEU A 444 5.36 -7.00 -16.53
C LEU A 444 6.61 -6.36 -15.91
N ALA A 445 7.02 -5.18 -16.37
CA ALA A 445 8.14 -4.45 -15.78
C ALA A 445 7.89 -4.11 -14.30
N VAL A 446 6.67 -3.70 -13.94
CA VAL A 446 6.26 -3.49 -12.54
C VAL A 446 6.32 -4.79 -11.74
N ALA A 447 5.79 -5.88 -12.27
CA ALA A 447 5.81 -7.19 -11.59
C ALA A 447 7.24 -7.68 -11.34
N ILE A 448 8.14 -7.53 -12.32
CA ILE A 448 9.57 -7.85 -12.19
C ILE A 448 10.22 -6.97 -11.12
N PHE A 449 9.99 -5.65 -11.17
CA PHE A 449 10.51 -4.70 -10.20
C PHE A 449 10.05 -5.04 -8.77
N SER A 450 8.75 -5.24 -8.55
CA SER A 450 8.19 -5.61 -7.25
C SER A 450 8.71 -6.96 -6.75
N THR A 451 8.89 -7.92 -7.65
CA THR A 451 9.50 -9.23 -7.33
C THR A 451 10.95 -9.06 -6.91
N TYR A 452 11.74 -8.26 -7.64
CA TYR A 452 13.12 -7.96 -7.31
C TYR A 452 13.25 -7.31 -5.93
N VAL A 453 12.43 -6.30 -5.64
CA VAL A 453 12.39 -5.62 -4.33
C VAL A 453 12.05 -6.60 -3.22
N SER A 454 11.05 -7.47 -3.42
CA SER A 454 10.57 -8.41 -2.40
C SER A 454 11.48 -9.62 -2.18
N ALA A 455 12.17 -10.08 -3.23
CA ALA A 455 13.10 -11.21 -3.18
C ALA A 455 14.50 -10.82 -2.69
N ARG A 456 14.80 -9.52 -2.63
CA ARG A 456 16.10 -9.02 -2.18
C ARG A 456 16.37 -9.48 -0.75
N ARG A 457 17.42 -10.27 -0.59
CA ARG A 457 17.89 -10.73 0.72
C ARG A 457 18.79 -9.68 1.37
N PRO A 458 18.45 -9.17 2.55
CA PRO A 458 19.32 -8.23 3.22
C PRO A 458 20.64 -8.90 3.65
N LYS A 459 21.76 -8.19 3.48
CA LYS A 459 23.11 -8.68 3.80
C LYS A 459 23.54 -8.22 5.19
N GLY A 460 24.29 -9.06 5.89
CA GLY A 460 24.92 -8.73 7.16
C GLY A 460 24.30 -9.43 8.37
N PRO A 461 25.00 -9.38 9.52
CA PRO A 461 24.68 -10.17 10.71
C PRO A 461 23.40 -9.70 11.42
N MET A 462 22.96 -8.46 11.18
CA MET A 462 21.75 -7.92 11.80
C MET A 462 20.50 -8.67 11.35
N PRO A 463 19.63 -9.10 12.28
CA PRO A 463 18.37 -9.76 11.96
C PRO A 463 17.49 -8.86 11.08
N ALA A 464 16.79 -9.45 10.12
CA ALA A 464 15.83 -8.70 9.31
C ALA A 464 14.57 -8.39 10.11
N THR A 465 14.08 -7.16 9.99
CA THR A 465 12.90 -6.68 10.70
C THR A 465 11.75 -6.39 9.75
N PHE A 466 12.03 -5.90 8.53
CA PHE A 466 11.03 -5.48 7.53
C PHE A 466 9.93 -4.59 8.13
N GLY A 467 10.28 -3.73 9.08
CA GLY A 467 9.31 -2.86 9.75
C GLY A 467 8.45 -3.53 10.82
N HIS A 468 8.71 -4.78 11.21
CA HIS A 468 8.04 -5.42 12.36
C HIS A 468 8.45 -4.74 13.67
N LEU A 469 7.49 -4.09 14.33
CA LEU A 469 7.76 -3.15 15.43
C LEU A 469 8.39 -3.85 16.65
N GLN A 470 7.87 -5.01 17.03
CA GLN A 470 8.39 -5.76 18.17
C GLN A 470 9.81 -6.29 17.92
N THR A 471 10.10 -6.77 16.71
CA THR A 471 11.47 -7.23 16.38
C THR A 471 12.45 -6.07 16.38
N MET A 472 12.05 -4.88 15.92
CA MET A 472 12.88 -3.69 16.04
C MET A 472 13.10 -3.30 17.50
N ALA A 473 12.06 -3.37 18.35
CA ALA A 473 12.20 -3.10 19.79
C ALA A 473 13.13 -4.10 20.50
N ASP A 474 13.15 -5.37 20.08
CA ASP A 474 14.05 -6.39 20.65
C ASP A 474 15.53 -6.12 20.31
N VAL A 475 15.76 -5.59 19.10
CA VAL A 475 17.09 -5.24 18.55
C VAL A 475 17.63 -3.93 19.14
N ILE A 476 16.77 -2.98 19.45
CA ILE A 476 17.17 -1.65 19.98
C ILE A 476 17.19 -1.69 21.50
N ASP A 477 18.35 -1.52 22.11
CA ASP A 477 18.52 -1.57 23.57
C ASP A 477 18.95 -0.25 24.20
N GLU A 478 19.65 0.60 23.44
CA GLU A 478 19.91 1.99 23.81
C GLU A 478 19.33 2.91 22.73
N TRP A 479 18.54 3.89 23.16
CA TRP A 479 17.93 4.88 22.28
C TRP A 479 18.80 6.12 22.18
N ASP A 480 19.26 6.43 20.96
CA ASP A 480 19.92 7.68 20.64
C ASP A 480 19.56 8.14 19.23
N ASP A 481 19.92 9.37 18.91
CA ASP A 481 19.72 10.02 17.62
C ASP A 481 20.43 9.22 16.52
N ARG A 482 21.70 8.88 16.78
CA ARG A 482 22.53 8.07 15.90
C ARG A 482 22.89 6.77 16.60
N MET A 483 22.39 5.67 16.05
CA MET A 483 22.57 4.33 16.59
C MET A 483 23.42 3.48 15.66
N PHE A 484 24.22 2.62 16.26
CA PHE A 484 25.08 1.64 15.60
C PHE A 484 24.78 0.24 16.12
N TRP A 485 24.68 -0.73 15.23
CA TRP A 485 24.47 -2.14 15.56
C TRP A 485 25.79 -2.88 15.76
N GLY A 486 25.92 -3.66 16.83
CA GLY A 486 27.07 -4.54 17.01
C GLY A 486 27.05 -5.43 18.26
N GLU A 487 28.15 -6.15 18.49
CA GLU A 487 28.39 -6.96 19.69
C GLU A 487 28.70 -6.06 20.89
N LYS A 488 28.06 -6.36 22.02
CA LYS A 488 28.23 -5.71 23.32
C LYS A 488 28.78 -6.71 24.33
N GLY A 489 29.71 -6.27 25.18
CA GLY A 489 30.13 -7.04 26.35
C GLY A 489 31.10 -8.20 26.11
N SER A 490 31.88 -8.20 25.02
CA SER A 490 32.89 -9.25 24.77
C SER A 490 33.98 -9.34 25.84
N GLU A 491 34.10 -8.35 26.73
CA GLU A 491 35.19 -8.26 27.71
C GLU A 491 34.95 -9.10 28.98
N LEU A 492 33.69 -9.43 29.32
CA LEU A 492 33.37 -10.17 30.55
C LEU A 492 33.30 -11.69 30.40
N GLY A 493 33.55 -12.24 29.20
CA GLY A 493 33.54 -13.69 28.97
C GLY A 493 32.18 -14.39 29.15
N LEU A 494 31.10 -13.63 29.39
CA LEU A 494 29.74 -14.16 29.56
C LEU A 494 29.26 -14.79 28.25
N GLN A 495 28.83 -16.06 28.32
CA GLN A 495 28.10 -16.74 27.26
C GLN A 495 26.66 -16.98 27.73
N PRO A 496 25.65 -16.75 26.86
CA PRO A 496 25.75 -16.27 25.48
C PRO A 496 26.16 -14.79 25.38
N ALA A 497 26.77 -14.41 24.24
CA ALA A 497 27.14 -13.04 23.97
C ALA A 497 25.90 -12.18 23.69
N TYR A 498 26.05 -10.85 23.74
CA TYR A 498 24.95 -9.93 23.53
C TYR A 498 25.21 -8.99 22.35
N ALA A 499 24.16 -8.67 21.58
CA ALA A 499 24.22 -7.75 20.46
C ALA A 499 23.04 -6.79 20.55
N GLY A 500 23.26 -5.54 20.14
CA GLY A 500 22.32 -4.45 20.34
C GLY A 500 22.68 -3.21 19.54
N MET A 501 21.84 -2.18 19.63
CA MET A 501 22.10 -0.84 19.12
C MET A 501 22.71 0.06 20.21
N SER A 502 23.67 0.90 19.86
CA SER A 502 24.30 1.83 20.79
C SER A 502 24.63 3.14 20.11
N TYR A 503 24.71 4.22 20.88
CA TYR A 503 25.17 5.52 20.40
C TYR A 503 26.65 5.52 19.97
N LYS A 504 27.44 4.61 20.55
CA LYS A 504 28.83 4.35 20.15
C LYS A 504 28.88 3.28 19.05
N LYS A 505 29.83 3.45 18.14
CA LYS A 505 30.17 2.45 17.12
C LYS A 505 30.62 1.15 17.82
N LEU A 506 30.00 0.04 17.44
CA LEU A 506 30.27 -1.28 18.01
C LEU A 506 30.96 -2.20 16.98
N PRO A 507 31.75 -3.19 17.44
CA PRO A 507 32.28 -4.22 16.56
C PRO A 507 31.16 -5.12 16.02
N MET A 508 31.32 -5.62 14.80
CA MET A 508 30.32 -6.51 14.20
C MET A 508 30.24 -7.85 14.94
N PRO A 509 29.02 -8.43 15.10
CA PRO A 509 28.85 -9.74 15.73
C PRO A 509 29.63 -10.84 15.00
N LYS A 510 30.38 -11.64 15.78
CA LYS A 510 31.15 -12.79 15.31
C LYS A 510 30.20 -13.94 14.95
N ARG A 511 30.30 -14.44 13.71
CA ARG A 511 29.37 -15.47 13.16
C ARG A 511 29.35 -16.80 13.92
N HIS A 512 30.46 -17.18 14.55
CA HIS A 512 30.58 -18.46 15.26
C HIS A 512 30.14 -18.39 16.74
N LYS A 513 29.76 -17.20 17.24
CA LYS A 513 29.28 -17.02 18.61
C LYS A 513 27.76 -17.05 18.66
N PHE A 514 27.21 -17.60 19.74
CA PHE A 514 25.78 -17.51 20.03
C PHE A 514 25.46 -16.19 20.72
N TYR A 515 24.40 -15.54 20.24
CA TYR A 515 23.88 -14.32 20.83
C TYR A 515 22.49 -14.54 21.39
N GLY A 516 22.32 -14.19 22.65
CA GLY A 516 21.05 -14.20 23.37
C GLY A 516 21.22 -13.30 24.58
N GLY A 517 20.21 -12.50 24.90
CA GLY A 517 20.22 -11.74 26.14
C GLY A 517 20.53 -12.66 27.31
N VAL A 518 21.48 -12.26 28.13
CA VAL A 518 21.59 -12.80 29.47
C VAL A 518 20.44 -12.13 30.21
N GLU A 519 19.44 -12.89 30.66
CA GLU A 519 18.69 -12.43 31.83
C GLU A 519 19.79 -12.14 32.83
N MET A 520 20.05 -10.85 33.13
CA MET A 520 20.79 -10.53 34.32
C MET A 520 19.92 -11.09 35.43
N VAL A 521 20.11 -12.38 35.74
CA VAL A 521 19.82 -12.97 37.03
C VAL A 521 20.56 -12.02 37.92
N SER A 522 19.78 -11.09 38.50
CA SER A 522 20.28 -9.99 39.30
C SER A 522 21.32 -10.63 40.18
N ALA A 523 22.59 -10.31 39.93
CA ALA A 523 23.69 -11.02 40.55
C ALA A 523 23.34 -11.03 42.03
N VAL A 524 22.96 -12.19 42.55
CA VAL A 524 22.75 -12.35 43.96
C VAL A 524 24.15 -12.08 44.46
N VAL A 525 24.34 -10.86 44.96
CA VAL A 525 25.52 -10.47 45.70
C VAL A 525 25.43 -11.35 46.93
N VAL A 526 25.90 -12.58 46.80
CA VAL A 526 26.21 -13.44 47.92
C VAL A 526 27.40 -12.76 48.56
N HIS A 527 27.12 -11.80 49.45
CA HIS A 527 28.06 -11.42 50.49
C HIS A 527 28.19 -12.65 51.42
N GLY A 528 28.96 -13.63 50.95
CA GLY A 528 29.30 -14.83 51.69
C GLY A 528 30.60 -14.58 52.45
N ASN A 529 30.49 -14.06 53.67
CA ASN A 529 31.49 -14.35 54.69
C ASN A 529 31.38 -15.84 55.06
N VAL A 530 32.49 -16.54 54.88
CA VAL A 530 32.98 -17.74 55.56
C VAL A 530 32.04 -18.40 56.58
N SER A 531 31.72 -19.67 56.36
CA SER A 531 31.94 -20.72 57.37
C SER A 531 32.09 -22.08 56.71
N GLN A 532 33.25 -22.69 56.93
CA GLN A 532 33.50 -24.12 56.73
C GLN A 532 32.63 -24.90 57.71
N SER A 533 31.87 -25.88 57.22
CA SER A 533 31.61 -27.08 58.01
C SER A 533 31.43 -28.28 57.09
N THR A 534 32.30 -29.25 57.31
CA THR A 534 32.32 -30.60 56.77
C THR A 534 31.38 -31.46 57.63
N ILE A 535 30.33 -32.08 57.09
CA ILE A 535 29.81 -33.37 57.57
C ILE A 535 29.26 -34.19 56.40
N GLN A 536 29.59 -35.47 56.47
CA GLN A 536 29.50 -36.57 55.53
C GLN A 536 28.17 -37.34 55.68
N SER A 537 27.72 -37.96 54.58
CA SER A 537 26.87 -39.18 54.47
C SER A 537 25.44 -39.23 55.07
N ASN A 538 24.43 -39.52 54.25
CA ASN A 538 23.87 -40.89 54.12
C ASN A 538 22.64 -41.00 53.19
N LEU A 539 22.52 -42.20 52.62
CA LEU A 539 21.50 -42.75 51.73
C LEU A 539 20.17 -43.09 52.42
N SER A 540 19.18 -43.46 51.58
CA SER A 540 17.83 -44.02 51.85
C SER A 540 16.75 -42.97 52.14
N GLY A 541 15.57 -42.95 51.50
CA GLY A 541 14.74 -44.03 50.97
C GLY A 541 13.46 -44.06 51.82
N GLY A 542 12.29 -43.73 51.25
CA GLY A 542 11.05 -43.79 52.03
C GLY A 542 9.85 -43.06 51.44
N SER A 543 8.99 -43.84 50.79
CA SER A 543 7.57 -43.58 50.52
C SER A 543 6.76 -43.29 51.79
N GLY A 544 5.67 -42.51 51.68
CA GLY A 544 4.60 -42.52 52.68
C GLY A 544 3.77 -41.23 52.67
N GLY A 545 2.47 -41.34 52.39
CA GLY A 545 1.55 -40.20 52.31
C GLY A 545 0.68 -39.98 53.56
N TRP A 546 -0.31 -39.11 53.33
CA TRP A 546 -1.49 -38.78 54.14
C TRP A 546 -1.30 -37.89 55.40
N GLN A 547 -1.84 -36.66 55.37
CA GLN A 547 -3.12 -36.26 55.99
C GLN A 547 -3.33 -34.73 56.01
N GLN A 548 -4.59 -34.33 55.77
CA GLN A 548 -5.27 -33.02 55.96
C GLN A 548 -5.32 -32.60 57.47
N PRO A 549 -5.97 -31.50 57.98
CA PRO A 549 -7.16 -30.76 57.49
C PRO A 549 -7.30 -29.25 57.87
N TRP A 550 -8.45 -28.63 57.51
CA TRP A 550 -9.35 -27.67 58.23
C TRP A 550 -10.32 -27.04 57.18
N GLN A 551 -11.61 -27.46 57.08
CA GLN A 551 -12.86 -26.98 57.75
C GLN A 551 -13.41 -25.63 57.25
N GLN A 552 -14.60 -25.62 56.60
CA GLN A 552 -15.95 -25.20 57.09
C GLN A 552 -16.14 -23.65 57.10
N GLN A 553 -17.23 -22.99 56.67
CA GLN A 553 -18.69 -23.19 56.63
C GLN A 553 -19.26 -22.23 55.52
N GLY A 554 -20.24 -22.62 54.69
CA GLY A 554 -21.70 -22.36 54.87
C GLY A 554 -22.13 -21.04 54.18
N GLY A 555 -23.17 -20.90 53.36
CA GLY A 555 -24.24 -21.77 52.87
C GLY A 555 -25.38 -20.90 52.30
N ASN A 556 -26.00 -21.35 51.20
CA ASN A 556 -27.43 -21.24 50.78
C ASN A 556 -28.14 -19.86 50.74
N MET A 557 -29.20 -19.58 49.98
CA MET A 557 -30.11 -20.15 48.96
C MET A 557 -31.09 -18.95 48.68
N TYR A 558 -31.80 -18.75 47.58
CA TYR A 558 -32.86 -19.58 46.99
C TYR A 558 -33.43 -18.89 45.72
N ASN A 559 -33.80 -19.72 44.74
CA ASN A 559 -34.96 -19.71 43.82
C ASN A 559 -35.49 -18.40 43.18
N GLY A 560 -35.96 -18.44 41.93
CA GLY A 560 -36.19 -19.57 41.04
C GLY A 560 -37.20 -19.24 39.92
N GLY A 561 -37.32 -20.17 38.97
CA GLY A 561 -38.36 -20.25 37.94
C GLY A 561 -37.99 -19.57 36.61
N GLY A 562 -37.96 -20.22 35.44
CA GLY A 562 -38.50 -21.52 35.03
C GLY A 562 -39.32 -21.34 33.74
N TYR A 563 -39.23 -22.34 32.84
CA TYR A 563 -39.93 -22.52 31.55
C TYR A 563 -39.38 -21.71 30.36
N GLY A 564 -39.18 -22.24 29.16
CA GLY A 564 -39.43 -23.54 28.53
C GLY A 564 -39.29 -23.29 27.01
N GLY A 565 -38.43 -24.01 26.29
CA GLY A 565 -38.84 -25.15 25.47
C GLY A 565 -38.85 -24.80 23.97
N GLY A 566 -38.20 -25.61 23.12
CA GLY A 566 -38.34 -25.51 21.67
C GLY A 566 -37.13 -25.93 20.85
N GLN A 567 -36.87 -27.24 20.76
CA GLN A 567 -36.05 -27.84 19.68
C GLN A 567 -36.87 -27.95 18.39
N ARG A 568 -36.26 -27.67 17.23
CA ARG A 568 -36.55 -28.34 15.95
C ARG A 568 -35.26 -28.48 15.12
N PRO A 569 -35.04 -29.64 14.47
CA PRO A 569 -33.95 -29.85 13.51
C PRO A 569 -34.45 -29.62 12.07
N TYR A 570 -33.54 -29.35 11.13
CA TYR A 570 -33.78 -29.49 9.70
C TYR A 570 -32.70 -30.37 9.07
N ASN A 571 -33.16 -31.42 8.39
CA ASN A 571 -32.40 -32.32 7.54
C ASN A 571 -32.87 -32.18 6.09
N HIS A 572 -31.91 -32.26 5.16
CA HIS A 572 -31.95 -32.68 3.75
C HIS A 572 -32.91 -32.06 2.73
N VAL A 573 -32.39 -31.80 1.50
CA VAL A 573 -32.70 -32.55 0.25
C VAL A 573 -31.74 -32.15 -0.89
N TYR A 574 -31.27 -33.15 -1.64
CA TYR A 574 -30.60 -33.08 -2.95
C TYR A 574 -31.65 -33.08 -4.08
N GLY A 575 -31.34 -32.43 -5.21
CA GLY A 575 -31.81 -32.86 -6.55
C GLY A 575 -32.55 -31.81 -7.38
N HIS A 576 -31.85 -31.17 -8.32
CA HIS A 576 -31.99 -31.42 -9.76
C HIS A 576 -30.83 -30.81 -10.54
#